data_AF-A0A833AMT4-F1
#
_entry.id   AF-A0A833AMT4-F1
#
_cell.length_a   1.000
_cell.length_b   1.000
_cell.length_c   1.000
_cell.angle_alpha   90.00
_cell.angle_beta   90.00
_cell.angle_gamma   90.00
#
_symmetry.space_group_name_H-M   'P 1'
#
loop_
_entity.id
_entity.type
_entity.pdbx_description
1 polymer ?
#
loop_
_entity_poly.entity_id
_entity_poly.type
_entity_poly.pdbx_seq_one_letter_code
_entity_poly.pdbx_strand_id
1 'polypeptide(L)'
;DARSTTYALNMPGTCKTCHSDNEYMKEYNIATKQYDDYAGSVHGIALLENQDTGAPACNDCHGNHGAMPPGLTSISHVCGTCHVNNMEYFSESAMAEEFMESDLHACEECHGNHAVQKTNDDMIGSGEKSTCIECHDEGEEAYETAEQIHLDLKNLVTAYDSSSTLLKEVERVGMDALEMSYAVKDAKQRLTQARTLVHTFDADQVKAKTDEGLKFTQDAFDLGVAQLKELQFRRFGFGIATFFMSIVLVALYFKIKDIEKK
;
A
#
# COMPACT_ATOMS: atom_id res chain seq x y z
N ASP A 1 21.03 14.85 -21.84
CA ASP A 1 20.22 15.27 -23.01
C ASP A 1 19.10 14.23 -23.17
N ALA A 2 17.84 14.66 -23.25
CA ALA A 2 16.68 13.76 -23.34
C ALA A 2 16.61 12.98 -24.68
N ARG A 3 17.39 13.38 -25.68
CA ARG A 3 17.52 12.69 -26.98
C ARG A 3 18.56 11.57 -26.95
N SER A 4 19.35 11.46 -25.87
CA SER A 4 20.34 10.39 -25.74
C SER A 4 19.65 9.03 -25.65
N THR A 5 20.19 8.01 -26.32
CA THR A 5 19.76 6.62 -26.15
C THR A 5 19.95 6.13 -24.71
N THR A 6 20.87 6.75 -23.97
CA THR A 6 21.14 6.46 -22.56
C THR A 6 20.35 7.33 -21.58
N TYR A 7 19.42 8.16 -22.06
CA TYR A 7 18.50 8.87 -21.17
C TYR A 7 17.52 7.87 -20.56
N ALA A 8 17.16 8.04 -19.27
CA ALA A 8 16.39 7.06 -18.50
C ALA A 8 15.14 6.54 -19.24
N LEU A 9 14.32 7.44 -19.81
CA LEU A 9 13.11 7.07 -20.56
C LEU A 9 13.39 6.29 -21.86
N ASN A 10 14.56 6.48 -22.46
CA ASN A 10 14.95 5.81 -23.69
C ASN A 10 15.69 4.51 -23.42
N MET A 11 16.21 4.31 -22.21
CA MET A 11 17.10 3.19 -21.88
C MET A 11 16.43 1.83 -22.11
N PRO A 12 15.19 1.56 -21.66
CA PRO A 12 14.52 0.29 -21.98
C PRO A 12 14.36 0.08 -23.49
N GLY A 13 14.09 1.17 -24.22
CA GLY A 13 14.01 1.16 -25.68
C GLY A 13 15.35 0.87 -26.37
N THR A 14 16.47 1.27 -25.77
CA THR A 14 17.81 0.93 -26.26
C THR A 14 18.10 -0.54 -26.03
N CYS A 15 17.85 -1.07 -24.83
CA CYS A 15 18.12 -2.47 -24.50
C CYS A 15 17.28 -3.43 -25.36
N LYS A 16 15.99 -3.14 -25.58
CA LYS A 16 15.10 -4.01 -26.36
C LYS A 16 15.51 -4.17 -27.83
N THR A 17 16.29 -3.23 -28.39
CA THR A 17 16.72 -3.32 -29.80
C THR A 17 17.44 -4.63 -30.12
N CYS A 18 18.17 -5.18 -29.14
CA CYS A 18 18.80 -6.49 -29.25
C CYS A 18 18.08 -7.51 -28.35
N HIS A 19 17.73 -7.14 -27.11
CA HIS A 19 17.20 -8.10 -26.12
C HIS A 19 15.75 -8.54 -26.36
N SER A 20 15.05 -7.96 -27.34
CA SER A 20 13.73 -8.42 -27.78
C SER A 20 13.75 -9.00 -29.20
N ASP A 21 14.93 -9.15 -29.82
CA ASP A 21 15.09 -9.79 -31.12
C ASP A 21 15.34 -11.29 -30.95
N ASN A 22 14.34 -12.10 -31.31
CA ASN A 22 14.41 -13.55 -31.22
C ASN A 22 15.51 -14.18 -32.06
N GLU A 23 15.81 -13.63 -33.24
CA GLU A 23 16.85 -14.18 -34.10
C GLU A 23 18.24 -13.83 -33.56
N TYR A 24 18.42 -12.60 -33.09
CA TYR A 24 19.69 -12.17 -32.48
C TYR A 24 19.99 -12.89 -31.16
N MET A 25 18.99 -13.07 -30.29
CA MET A 25 19.18 -13.68 -28.98
C MET A 25 19.24 -15.22 -29.00
N LYS A 26 18.90 -15.86 -30.12
CA LYS A 26 18.86 -17.33 -30.26
C LYS A 26 20.17 -18.01 -29.90
N GLU A 27 21.30 -17.41 -30.26
CA GLU A 27 22.64 -17.97 -29.99
C GLU A 27 23.05 -17.87 -28.51
N TYR A 28 22.42 -16.97 -27.75
CA TYR A 28 22.75 -16.70 -26.35
C TYR A 28 21.86 -17.44 -25.35
N ASN A 29 20.78 -18.08 -25.83
CA ASN A 29 19.79 -18.77 -24.99
C ASN A 29 19.20 -17.89 -23.87
N ILE A 30 19.01 -16.60 -24.16
CA ILE A 30 18.39 -15.63 -23.26
C ILE A 30 16.96 -15.41 -23.76
N ALA A 31 15.99 -15.38 -22.84
CA ALA A 31 14.61 -15.03 -23.20
C ALA A 31 14.53 -13.61 -23.78
N THR A 32 13.45 -13.27 -24.49
CA THR A 32 13.30 -11.99 -25.21
C THR A 32 12.12 -11.14 -24.73
N LYS A 33 11.36 -11.64 -23.77
CA LYS A 33 10.15 -10.99 -23.23
C LYS A 33 10.42 -9.97 -22.12
N GLN A 34 11.67 -9.79 -21.70
CA GLN A 34 12.04 -9.00 -20.52
C GLN A 34 11.66 -7.53 -20.67
N TYR A 35 11.69 -6.98 -21.89
CA TYR A 35 11.20 -5.62 -22.13
C TYR A 35 9.70 -5.53 -21.88
N ASP A 36 8.91 -6.50 -22.37
CA ASP A 36 7.46 -6.50 -22.21
C ASP A 36 7.08 -6.74 -20.74
N ASP A 37 7.76 -7.68 -20.07
CA ASP A 37 7.63 -7.93 -18.64
C ASP A 37 7.96 -6.67 -17.83
N TYR A 38 9.10 -6.03 -18.11
CA TYR A 38 9.51 -4.79 -17.46
C TYR A 38 8.51 -3.68 -17.70
N ALA A 39 8.06 -3.48 -18.94
CA ALA A 39 7.10 -2.43 -19.27
C ALA A 39 5.78 -2.61 -18.50
N GLY A 40 5.36 -3.85 -18.24
CA GLY A 40 4.20 -4.19 -17.40
C GLY A 40 4.47 -4.26 -15.89
N SER A 41 5.71 -4.08 -15.45
CA SER A 41 6.08 -4.07 -14.03
C SER A 41 5.78 -2.74 -13.36
N VAL A 42 5.78 -2.70 -12.02
CA VAL A 42 5.61 -1.44 -11.27
C VAL A 42 6.68 -0.40 -11.60
N HIS A 43 7.91 -0.85 -11.87
CA HIS A 43 9.01 0.05 -12.27
C HIS A 43 8.85 0.56 -13.69
N GLY A 44 8.45 -0.31 -14.64
CA GLY A 44 8.20 0.10 -16.01
C GLY A 44 7.01 1.03 -16.15
N ILE A 45 5.92 0.80 -15.42
CA ILE A 45 4.78 1.72 -15.37
C ILE A 45 5.22 3.08 -14.82
N ALA A 46 6.01 3.11 -13.72
CA ALA A 46 6.52 4.35 -13.17
C ALA A 46 7.43 5.10 -14.16
N LEU A 47 8.37 4.41 -14.81
CA LEU A 47 9.32 5.04 -15.73
C LEU A 47 8.67 5.44 -17.06
N LEU A 48 7.98 4.50 -17.73
CA LEU A 48 7.52 4.64 -19.11
C LEU A 48 6.17 5.35 -19.20
N GLU A 49 5.23 5.06 -18.30
CA GLU A 49 3.89 5.66 -18.33
C GLU A 49 3.84 6.97 -17.54
N ASN A 50 4.34 6.95 -16.29
CA ASN A 50 4.30 8.13 -15.42
C ASN A 50 5.47 9.11 -15.65
N GLN A 51 6.42 8.75 -16.53
CA GLN A 51 7.62 9.55 -16.84
C GLN A 51 8.46 9.90 -15.60
N ASP A 52 8.41 9.05 -14.57
CA ASP A 52 9.19 9.23 -13.35
C ASP A 52 10.62 8.75 -13.59
N THR A 53 11.53 9.70 -13.87
CA THR A 53 12.94 9.40 -14.08
C THR A 53 13.68 8.95 -12.80
N GLY A 54 13.01 8.94 -11.65
CA GLY A 54 13.50 8.32 -10.41
C GLY A 54 13.25 6.82 -10.35
N ALA A 55 12.38 6.27 -11.20
CA ALA A 55 12.16 4.84 -11.30
C ALA A 55 13.33 4.14 -12.03
N PRO A 56 13.70 2.91 -11.62
CA PRO A 56 14.84 2.22 -12.20
C PRO A 56 14.56 1.77 -13.63
N ALA A 57 15.52 1.96 -14.51
CA ALA A 57 15.60 1.42 -15.86
C ALA A 57 16.47 0.15 -15.92
N CYS A 58 16.59 -0.45 -17.10
CA CYS A 58 17.31 -1.72 -17.29
C CYS A 58 18.77 -1.68 -16.79
N ASN A 59 19.46 -0.55 -17.00
CA ASN A 59 20.86 -0.35 -16.62
C ASN A 59 21.04 -0.09 -15.11
N ASP A 60 19.98 0.26 -14.37
CA ASP A 60 20.07 0.43 -12.91
C ASP A 60 20.17 -0.91 -12.20
N CYS A 61 19.68 -1.99 -12.82
CA CYS A 61 19.83 -3.36 -12.33
C CYS A 61 20.98 -4.14 -12.98
N HIS A 62 21.20 -3.95 -14.30
CA HIS A 62 22.22 -4.68 -15.06
C HIS A 62 23.57 -3.95 -15.14
N GLY A 63 23.62 -2.68 -14.71
CA GLY A 63 24.78 -1.82 -14.89
C GLY A 63 24.83 -1.16 -16.28
N ASN A 64 25.79 -0.23 -16.44
CA ASN A 64 25.95 0.56 -17.68
C ASN A 64 27.02 -0.02 -18.62
N HIS A 65 28.15 -0.45 -18.08
CA HIS A 65 29.26 -1.02 -18.82
C HIS A 65 29.41 -2.49 -18.47
N GLY A 66 29.37 -3.36 -19.48
CA GLY A 66 29.33 -4.80 -19.24
C GLY A 66 28.01 -5.19 -18.57
N ALA A 67 26.89 -4.75 -19.15
CA ALA A 67 25.55 -5.16 -18.76
C ALA A 67 25.48 -6.69 -18.80
N MET A 68 25.77 -7.29 -17.66
CA MET A 68 25.80 -8.71 -17.42
C MET A 68 24.52 -8.98 -16.62
N PRO A 69 23.88 -10.16 -16.80
CA PRO A 69 22.94 -10.61 -15.80
C PRO A 69 23.59 -10.43 -14.43
N PRO A 70 23.03 -9.59 -13.54
CA PRO A 70 23.58 -9.45 -12.20
C PRO A 70 23.75 -10.84 -11.61
N GLY A 71 24.94 -11.12 -11.06
CA GLY A 71 25.16 -12.39 -10.36
C GLY A 71 24.17 -12.57 -9.21
N LEU A 72 24.01 -13.79 -8.73
CA LEU A 72 23.02 -14.19 -7.71
C LEU A 72 23.00 -13.25 -6.48
N THR A 73 24.19 -12.87 -5.99
CA THR A 73 24.36 -11.95 -4.86
C THR A 73 24.09 -10.46 -5.20
N SER A 74 24.04 -10.12 -6.48
CA SER A 74 23.95 -8.74 -6.99
C SER A 74 22.52 -8.24 -7.17
N ILE A 75 21.52 -9.11 -7.39
CA ILE A 75 20.13 -8.67 -7.63
C ILE A 75 19.49 -8.17 -6.34
N SER A 76 19.60 -8.94 -5.25
CA SER A 76 19.11 -8.55 -3.93
C SER A 76 19.72 -7.22 -3.47
N HIS A 77 21.01 -7.01 -3.75
CA HIS A 77 21.69 -5.76 -3.43
C HIS A 77 21.22 -4.56 -4.27
N VAL A 78 20.86 -4.79 -5.55
CA VAL A 78 20.25 -3.76 -6.40
C VAL A 78 18.91 -3.31 -5.82
N CYS A 79 18.04 -4.24 -5.45
CA CYS A 79 16.76 -3.93 -4.83
C CYS A 79 16.96 -3.11 -3.54
N GLY A 80 17.93 -3.51 -2.71
CA GLY A 80 18.27 -2.84 -1.46
C GLY A 80 18.83 -1.42 -1.60
N THR A 81 19.26 -0.99 -2.79
CA THR A 81 19.72 0.40 -3.03
C THR A 81 18.58 1.41 -2.86
N CYS A 82 17.35 1.01 -3.18
CA CYS A 82 16.16 1.83 -3.01
C CYS A 82 15.24 1.32 -1.89
N HIS A 83 15.13 0.00 -1.71
CA HIS A 83 14.30 -0.64 -0.68
C HIS A 83 15.09 -0.94 0.59
N VAL A 84 15.77 0.07 1.12
CA VAL A 84 16.75 -0.07 2.21
C VAL A 84 16.17 -0.79 3.43
N ASN A 85 14.99 -0.38 3.91
CA ASN A 85 14.39 -1.01 5.09
C ASN A 85 14.03 -2.48 4.85
N ASN A 86 13.53 -2.82 3.65
CA ASN A 86 13.18 -4.20 3.33
C ASN A 86 14.45 -5.08 3.30
N MET A 87 15.52 -4.55 2.71
CA MET A 87 16.81 -5.25 2.66
C MET A 87 17.42 -5.41 4.06
N GLU A 88 17.37 -4.36 4.88
CA GLU A 88 17.85 -4.39 6.27
C GLU A 88 17.11 -5.46 7.06
N TYR A 89 15.77 -5.41 7.09
CA TYR A 89 14.94 -6.40 7.80
C TYR A 89 15.14 -7.81 7.30
N PHE A 90 15.20 -8.02 5.98
CA PHE A 90 15.47 -9.33 5.41
C PHE A 90 16.86 -9.83 5.85
N SER A 91 17.90 -9.01 5.71
CA SER A 91 19.28 -9.40 6.00
C SER A 91 19.56 -9.72 7.47
N GLU A 92 18.76 -9.14 8.39
CA GLU A 92 18.84 -9.41 9.82
C GLU A 92 17.94 -10.57 10.27
N SER A 93 17.09 -11.08 9.38
CA SER A 93 16.17 -12.17 9.69
C SER A 93 16.87 -13.53 9.75
N ALA A 94 16.24 -14.48 10.45
CA ALA A 94 16.69 -15.87 10.47
C ALA A 94 16.68 -16.54 9.09
N MET A 95 15.88 -16.01 8.15
CA MET A 95 15.72 -16.56 6.80
C MET A 95 16.91 -16.19 5.88
N ALA A 96 17.66 -15.14 6.20
CA ALA A 96 18.74 -14.66 5.32
C ALA A 96 19.86 -15.68 5.12
N GLU A 97 20.27 -16.37 6.19
CA GLU A 97 21.35 -17.35 6.14
C GLU A 97 20.97 -18.54 5.24
N GLU A 98 19.76 -19.09 5.43
CA GLU A 98 19.26 -20.19 4.62
C GLU A 98 19.18 -19.84 3.13
N PHE A 99 18.73 -18.63 2.78
CA PHE A 99 18.69 -18.18 1.39
C PHE A 99 20.09 -18.07 0.77
N MET A 100 21.08 -17.64 1.54
CA MET A 100 22.47 -17.58 1.08
C MET A 100 23.08 -18.98 0.91
N GLU A 101 22.79 -19.91 1.81
CA GLU A 101 23.32 -21.28 1.74
C GLU A 101 22.67 -22.12 0.65
N SER A 102 21.37 -21.94 0.42
CA SER A 102 20.57 -22.67 -0.57
C SER A 102 20.62 -22.08 -1.99
N ASP A 103 21.48 -21.08 -2.24
CA ASP A 103 21.63 -20.39 -3.53
C ASP A 103 20.30 -19.81 -4.06
N LEU A 104 19.43 -19.38 -3.14
CA LEU A 104 18.13 -18.77 -3.44
C LEU A 104 18.26 -17.26 -3.56
N HIS A 105 17.54 -16.68 -4.51
CA HIS A 105 17.68 -15.28 -4.87
C HIS A 105 16.72 -14.37 -4.08
N ALA A 106 16.88 -14.34 -2.76
CA ALA A 106 16.18 -13.51 -1.77
C ALA A 106 14.87 -12.84 -2.26
N CYS A 107 14.96 -11.61 -2.77
CA CYS A 107 13.80 -10.78 -3.07
C CYS A 107 12.98 -11.31 -4.24
N GLU A 108 13.63 -11.79 -5.30
CA GLU A 108 12.92 -12.24 -6.50
C GLU A 108 12.23 -13.59 -6.34
N GLU A 109 12.58 -14.40 -5.34
CA GLU A 109 11.87 -15.65 -5.05
C GLU A 109 10.39 -15.39 -4.73
N CYS A 110 10.10 -14.33 -3.96
CA CYS A 110 8.72 -13.96 -3.62
C CYS A 110 8.14 -12.87 -4.53
N HIS A 111 8.96 -11.93 -5.02
CA HIS A 111 8.48 -10.75 -5.75
C HIS A 111 8.69 -10.80 -7.27
N GLY A 112 9.50 -11.73 -7.76
CA GLY A 112 9.99 -11.73 -9.14
C GLY A 112 10.97 -10.60 -9.44
N ASN A 113 11.37 -10.48 -10.71
CA ASN A 113 12.37 -9.52 -11.17
C ASN A 113 11.83 -8.60 -12.30
N HIS A 114 11.98 -9.00 -13.57
CA HIS A 114 11.55 -8.20 -14.73
C HIS A 114 10.05 -7.93 -14.73
N ALA A 115 9.22 -8.85 -14.24
CA ALA A 115 7.77 -8.69 -14.17
C ALA A 115 7.26 -8.26 -12.78
N VAL A 116 8.08 -7.63 -11.93
CA VAL A 116 7.72 -7.31 -10.54
C VAL A 116 6.41 -6.51 -10.44
N GLN A 117 5.45 -7.04 -9.67
CA GLN A 117 4.11 -6.48 -9.54
C GLN A 117 3.92 -5.74 -8.22
N LYS A 118 2.83 -4.96 -8.14
CA LYS A 118 2.44 -4.31 -6.89
C LYS A 118 2.03 -5.38 -5.88
N THR A 119 2.70 -5.38 -4.74
CA THR A 119 2.40 -6.30 -3.65
C THR A 119 1.01 -6.06 -3.05
N ASN A 120 0.45 -7.11 -2.49
CA ASN A 120 -0.82 -7.07 -1.76
C ASN A 120 -0.81 -8.12 -0.64
N ASP A 121 -1.73 -7.99 0.29
CA ASP A 121 -1.74 -8.82 1.51
C ASP A 121 -2.10 -10.30 1.23
N ASP A 122 -2.62 -10.65 0.05
CA ASP A 122 -2.87 -12.06 -0.34
C ASP A 122 -1.56 -12.83 -0.57
N MET A 123 -0.44 -12.13 -0.77
CA MET A 123 0.88 -12.75 -0.92
C MET A 123 1.42 -13.35 0.39
N ILE A 124 0.80 -12.98 1.53
CA ILE A 124 1.22 -13.38 2.86
C ILE A 124 0.16 -14.32 3.46
N GLY A 125 0.60 -15.30 4.23
CA GLY A 125 -0.29 -16.26 4.90
C GLY A 125 -0.20 -17.64 4.29
N SER A 126 -1.35 -18.30 4.22
CA SER A 126 -1.48 -19.68 3.75
C SER A 126 -2.52 -19.86 2.63
N GLY A 127 -2.97 -18.76 2.04
CA GLY A 127 -3.91 -18.79 0.92
C GLY A 127 -3.24 -19.22 -0.40
N GLU A 128 -4.04 -19.51 -1.41
CA GLU A 128 -3.59 -19.97 -2.74
C GLU A 128 -2.59 -19.02 -3.43
N LYS A 129 -2.60 -17.73 -3.08
CA LYS A 129 -1.69 -16.71 -3.64
C LYS A 129 -0.49 -16.40 -2.74
N SER A 130 -0.38 -17.08 -1.60
CA SER A 130 0.72 -16.86 -0.67
C SER A 130 2.00 -17.43 -1.24
N THR A 131 3.10 -16.68 -1.14
CA THR A 131 4.42 -17.15 -1.55
C THR A 131 5.10 -17.98 -0.45
N CYS A 132 4.63 -17.87 0.80
CA CYS A 132 5.22 -18.58 1.94
C CYS A 132 5.05 -20.09 1.82
N ILE A 133 3.88 -20.52 1.32
CA ILE A 133 3.51 -21.94 1.21
C ILE A 133 4.13 -22.64 0.00
N GLU A 134 4.91 -21.94 -0.81
CA GLU A 134 5.73 -22.57 -1.85
C GLU A 134 6.88 -23.39 -1.24
N CYS A 135 7.30 -23.04 -0.03
CA CYS A 135 8.36 -23.72 0.73
C CYS A 135 7.91 -24.26 2.09
N HIS A 136 6.86 -23.70 2.70
CA HIS A 136 6.43 -24.06 4.06
C HIS A 136 5.09 -24.80 4.08
N ASP A 137 5.11 -26.03 4.60
CA ASP A 137 3.94 -26.90 4.68
C ASP A 137 3.12 -26.70 5.98
N GLU A 138 1.85 -27.11 5.94
CA GLU A 138 0.96 -27.08 7.12
C GLU A 138 1.55 -27.90 8.28
N GLY A 139 1.63 -27.28 9.46
CA GLY A 139 2.21 -27.86 10.67
C GLY A 139 3.65 -27.42 10.95
N GLU A 140 4.27 -26.66 10.05
CA GLU A 140 5.53 -25.96 10.33
C GLU A 140 5.30 -24.65 11.09
N GLU A 141 6.24 -24.29 11.96
CA GLU A 141 6.22 -23.01 12.69
C GLU A 141 6.20 -21.80 11.74
N ALA A 142 6.90 -21.89 10.61
CA ALA A 142 6.93 -20.85 9.60
C ALA A 142 5.58 -20.67 8.89
N TYR A 143 4.82 -21.75 8.67
CA TYR A 143 3.46 -21.69 8.13
C TYR A 143 2.52 -20.96 9.10
N GLU A 144 2.56 -21.30 10.39
CA GLU A 144 1.75 -20.63 11.42
C GLU A 144 2.14 -19.15 11.57
N THR A 145 3.44 -18.84 11.48
CA THR A 145 3.95 -17.47 11.51
C THR A 145 3.39 -16.64 10.35
N ALA A 146 3.41 -17.19 9.12
CA ALA A 146 2.85 -16.52 7.96
C ALA A 146 1.34 -16.26 8.11
N GLU A 147 0.59 -17.26 8.60
CA GLU A 147 -0.85 -17.11 8.86
C GLU A 147 -1.12 -16.00 9.89
N GLN A 148 -0.37 -15.98 10.99
CA GLN A 148 -0.52 -14.97 12.04
C GLN A 148 -0.25 -13.55 11.50
N ILE A 149 0.84 -13.37 10.73
CA ILE A 149 1.16 -12.09 10.08
C ILE A 149 0.00 -11.64 9.16
N HIS A 150 -0.54 -12.55 8.34
CA HIS A 150 -1.65 -12.24 7.45
C HIS A 150 -2.90 -11.81 8.24
N LEU A 151 -3.23 -12.52 9.32
CA LEU A 151 -4.39 -12.19 10.17
C LEU A 151 -4.24 -10.83 10.84
N ASP A 152 -3.06 -10.51 11.38
CA ASP A 152 -2.80 -9.22 12.03
C ASP A 152 -2.90 -8.05 11.05
N LEU A 153 -2.34 -8.20 9.83
CA LEU A 153 -2.49 -7.22 8.77
C LEU A 153 -3.96 -7.06 8.36
N LYS A 154 -4.67 -8.16 8.13
CA LYS A 154 -6.08 -8.14 7.71
C LYS A 154 -6.98 -7.47 8.74
N ASN A 155 -6.72 -7.69 10.03
CA ASN A 155 -7.44 -7.02 11.11
C ASN A 155 -7.24 -5.51 11.06
N LEU A 156 -5.99 -5.04 10.92
CA LEU A 156 -5.70 -3.62 10.80
C LEU A 156 -6.28 -3.00 9.52
N VAL A 157 -6.19 -3.68 8.38
CA VAL A 157 -6.77 -3.21 7.11
C VAL A 157 -8.28 -3.04 7.23
N THR A 158 -8.97 -4.02 7.80
CA THR A 158 -10.43 -3.97 7.99
C THR A 158 -10.84 -2.80 8.89
N ALA A 159 -10.10 -2.57 9.98
CA ALA A 159 -10.34 -1.45 10.89
C ALA A 159 -10.04 -0.10 10.21
N TYR A 160 -8.93 -0.02 9.47
CA TYR A 160 -8.56 1.17 8.70
C TYR A 160 -9.61 1.54 7.65
N ASP A 161 -10.09 0.57 6.87
CA ASP A 161 -11.10 0.80 5.82
C ASP A 161 -12.44 1.25 6.42
N SER A 162 -12.81 0.67 7.57
CA SER A 162 -14.00 1.09 8.33
C SER A 162 -13.88 2.54 8.80
N SER A 163 -12.75 2.92 9.41
CA SER A 163 -12.51 4.29 9.87
C SER A 163 -12.37 5.28 8.71
N SER A 164 -11.77 4.88 7.59
CA SER A 164 -11.69 5.70 6.37
C SER A 164 -13.06 5.95 5.75
N THR A 165 -13.93 4.94 5.75
CA THR A 165 -15.31 5.07 5.27
C THR A 165 -16.12 5.99 6.18
N LEU A 166 -16.00 5.84 7.50
CA LEU A 166 -16.64 6.72 8.46
C LEU A 166 -16.15 8.17 8.32
N LEU A 167 -14.85 8.39 8.07
CA LEU A 167 -14.29 9.73 7.86
C LEU A 167 -14.97 10.42 6.68
N LYS A 168 -15.08 9.72 5.54
CA LYS A 168 -15.78 10.25 4.36
C LYS A 168 -17.24 10.59 4.66
N GLU A 169 -17.90 9.80 5.50
CA GLU A 169 -19.27 10.10 5.92
C GLU A 169 -19.36 11.37 6.76
N VAL A 170 -18.48 11.52 7.77
CA VAL A 170 -18.41 12.73 8.63
C VAL A 170 -18.13 13.98 7.79
N GLU A 171 -17.19 13.91 6.84
CA GLU A 171 -16.89 15.00 5.90
C GLU A 171 -18.10 15.32 5.01
N ARG A 172 -18.78 14.30 4.48
CA ARG A 172 -19.95 14.45 3.59
C ARG A 172 -21.11 15.16 4.29
N VAL A 173 -21.31 14.92 5.58
CA VAL A 173 -22.37 15.58 6.37
C VAL A 173 -21.96 16.94 6.94
N GLY A 174 -20.75 17.41 6.63
CA GLY A 174 -20.25 18.74 7.01
C GLY A 174 -19.92 18.89 8.49
N MET A 175 -19.65 17.78 9.18
CA MET A 175 -19.17 17.81 10.57
C MET A 175 -17.65 17.99 10.61
N ASP A 176 -17.12 18.39 11.78
CA ASP A 176 -15.68 18.55 11.94
C ASP A 176 -14.99 17.19 11.88
N ALA A 177 -14.03 17.05 10.97
CA ALA A 177 -13.33 15.81 10.68
C ALA A 177 -11.81 15.93 10.90
N LEU A 178 -11.31 17.07 11.40
CA LEU A 178 -9.87 17.35 11.40
C LEU A 178 -9.08 16.33 12.22
N GLU A 179 -9.44 16.13 13.49
CA GLU A 179 -8.76 15.17 14.38
C GLU A 179 -8.90 13.73 13.88
N MET A 180 -10.10 13.36 13.41
CA MET A 180 -10.35 12.05 12.82
C MET A 180 -9.47 11.80 11.58
N SER A 181 -9.27 12.82 10.74
CA SER A 181 -8.42 12.72 9.55
C SER A 181 -6.96 12.49 9.90
N TYR A 182 -6.47 13.04 11.01
CA TYR A 182 -5.11 12.78 11.50
C TYR A 182 -4.97 11.34 12.02
N ALA A 183 -5.92 10.88 12.83
CA ALA A 183 -5.93 9.50 13.33
C ALA A 183 -5.97 8.47 12.18
N VAL A 184 -6.77 8.70 11.13
CA VAL A 184 -6.80 7.83 9.93
C VAL A 184 -5.47 7.86 9.18
N LYS A 185 -4.78 9.01 9.11
CA LYS A 185 -3.45 9.10 8.49
C LYS A 185 -2.40 8.34 9.29
N ASP A 186 -2.42 8.46 10.61
CA ASP A 186 -1.50 7.73 11.50
C ASP A 186 -1.74 6.22 11.43
N ALA A 187 -3.01 5.77 11.40
CA ALA A 187 -3.36 4.38 11.15
C ALA A 187 -2.79 3.87 9.81
N LYS A 188 -2.93 4.66 8.73
CA LYS A 188 -2.34 4.33 7.42
C LYS A 188 -0.81 4.21 7.49
N GLN A 189 -0.16 5.12 8.21
CA GLN A 189 1.29 5.10 8.38
C GLN A 189 1.76 3.84 9.11
N ARG A 190 1.04 3.43 10.17
CA ARG A 190 1.33 2.19 10.91
C ARG A 190 1.08 0.95 10.06
N LEU A 191 0.02 0.95 9.25
CA LEU A 191 -0.23 -0.13 8.29
C LEU A 191 0.91 -0.26 7.26
N THR A 192 1.41 0.85 6.72
CA THR A 192 2.57 0.82 5.80
C THR A 192 3.79 0.23 6.49
N GLN A 193 4.08 0.64 7.73
CA GLN A 193 5.21 0.08 8.49
C GLN A 193 5.04 -1.40 8.82
N ALA A 194 3.84 -1.84 9.19
CA ALA A 194 3.55 -3.24 9.46
C ALA A 194 3.80 -4.10 8.21
N ARG A 195 3.38 -3.62 7.02
CA ARG A 195 3.68 -4.29 5.74
C ARG A 195 5.18 -4.35 5.42
N THR A 196 5.96 -3.32 5.79
CA THR A 196 7.43 -3.36 5.66
C THR A 196 8.03 -4.41 6.61
N LEU A 197 7.54 -4.49 7.84
CA LEU A 197 8.03 -5.44 8.86
C LEU A 197 7.80 -6.91 8.50
N VAL A 198 6.96 -7.24 7.51
CA VAL A 198 6.83 -8.62 7.02
C VAL A 198 8.19 -9.23 6.63
N HIS A 199 9.14 -8.41 6.18
CA HIS A 199 10.49 -8.85 5.81
C HIS A 199 11.37 -9.27 7.00
N THR A 200 10.93 -9.07 8.25
CA THR A 200 11.60 -9.64 9.43
C THR A 200 11.23 -11.11 9.65
N PHE A 201 10.16 -11.59 9.00
CA PHE A 201 9.55 -12.92 9.22
C PHE A 201 9.19 -13.18 10.69
N ASP A 202 8.91 -12.12 11.44
CA ASP A 202 8.63 -12.16 12.88
C ASP A 202 7.21 -11.66 13.14
N ALA A 203 6.32 -12.59 13.52
CA ALA A 203 4.93 -12.29 13.79
C ALA A 203 4.75 -11.30 14.96
N ASP A 204 5.59 -11.35 16.00
CA ASP A 204 5.48 -10.47 17.16
C ASP A 204 5.81 -9.03 16.80
N GLN A 205 6.82 -8.82 15.94
CA GLN A 205 7.16 -7.48 15.45
C GLN A 205 6.07 -6.87 14.58
N VAL A 206 5.51 -7.66 13.65
CA VAL A 206 4.37 -7.21 12.83
C VAL A 206 3.18 -6.91 13.73
N LYS A 207 2.85 -7.82 14.66
CA LYS A 207 1.75 -7.68 15.60
C LYS A 207 1.86 -6.41 16.45
N ALA A 208 3.04 -6.13 17.01
CA ALA A 208 3.26 -4.94 17.82
C ALA A 208 2.94 -3.67 17.01
N LYS A 209 3.33 -3.64 15.73
CA LYS A 209 3.06 -2.49 14.85
C LYS A 209 1.61 -2.43 14.39
N THR A 210 0.95 -3.56 14.15
CA THR A 210 -0.48 -3.57 13.83
C THR A 210 -1.33 -3.14 15.02
N ASP A 211 -0.97 -3.54 16.24
CA ASP A 211 -1.63 -3.14 17.48
C ASP A 211 -1.49 -1.63 17.74
N GLU A 212 -0.35 -1.01 17.39
CA GLU A 212 -0.22 0.46 17.35
C GLU A 212 -1.21 1.08 16.35
N GLY A 213 -1.31 0.52 15.14
CA GLY A 213 -2.24 0.98 14.12
C GLY A 213 -3.70 0.87 14.55
N LEU A 214 -4.06 -0.23 15.21
CA LEU A 214 -5.42 -0.49 15.69
C LEU A 214 -5.88 0.56 16.69
N LYS A 215 -4.99 1.05 17.57
CA LYS A 215 -5.30 2.17 18.49
C LYS A 215 -5.74 3.42 17.72
N PHE A 216 -5.00 3.81 16.68
CA PHE A 216 -5.39 4.96 15.85
C PHE A 216 -6.70 4.72 15.08
N THR A 217 -6.96 3.48 14.62
CA THR A 217 -8.25 3.17 13.98
C THR A 217 -9.42 3.29 14.94
N GLN A 218 -9.23 2.85 16.19
CA GLN A 218 -10.23 2.96 17.26
C GLN A 218 -10.48 4.41 17.65
N ASP A 219 -9.41 5.19 17.85
CA ASP A 219 -9.50 6.63 18.14
C ASP A 219 -10.26 7.36 17.02
N ALA A 220 -9.94 7.07 15.75
CA ALA A 220 -10.66 7.62 14.61
C ALA A 220 -12.15 7.24 14.61
N PHE A 221 -12.46 5.97 14.93
CA PHE A 221 -13.83 5.48 15.00
C PHE A 221 -14.64 6.22 16.07
N ASP A 222 -14.09 6.36 17.28
CA ASP A 222 -14.74 7.03 18.40
C ASP A 222 -14.98 8.53 18.11
N LEU A 223 -13.99 9.21 17.50
CA LEU A 223 -14.14 10.59 17.02
C LEU A 223 -15.28 10.70 15.99
N GLY A 224 -15.32 9.79 15.01
CA GLY A 224 -16.37 9.81 13.98
C GLY A 224 -17.77 9.58 14.55
N VAL A 225 -17.92 8.62 15.46
CA VAL A 225 -19.20 8.35 16.15
C VAL A 225 -19.63 9.55 16.98
N ALA A 226 -18.70 10.22 17.68
CA ALA A 226 -19.01 11.43 18.44
C ALA A 226 -19.54 12.55 17.54
N GLN A 227 -18.94 12.77 16.37
CA GLN A 227 -19.38 13.77 15.40
C GLN A 227 -20.76 13.44 14.82
N LEU A 228 -21.04 12.17 14.51
CA LEU A 228 -22.37 11.78 14.03
C LEU A 228 -23.45 11.94 15.11
N LYS A 229 -23.11 11.69 16.38
CA LYS A 229 -24.02 11.95 17.51
C LYS A 229 -24.30 13.44 17.69
N GLU A 230 -23.27 14.27 17.58
CA GLU A 230 -23.40 15.74 17.61
C GLU A 230 -24.27 16.24 16.45
N LEU A 231 -24.13 15.68 15.25
CA LEU A 231 -25.01 15.99 14.12
C LEU A 231 -26.49 15.70 14.43
N GLN A 232 -26.77 14.53 15.01
CA GLN A 232 -28.14 14.17 15.40
C GLN A 232 -28.70 15.14 16.44
N PHE A 233 -27.88 15.53 17.42
CA PHE A 233 -28.26 16.52 18.43
C PHE A 233 -28.60 17.88 17.80
N ARG A 234 -27.74 18.39 16.89
CA ARG A 234 -27.97 19.65 16.16
C ARG A 234 -29.26 19.62 15.34
N ARG A 235 -29.52 18.52 14.64
CA ARG A 235 -30.75 18.34 13.86
C ARG A 235 -32.00 18.34 14.74
N PHE A 236 -31.95 17.64 15.86
CA PHE A 236 -33.05 17.61 16.82
C PHE A 236 -33.32 19.00 17.43
N GLY A 237 -32.25 19.69 17.87
CA GLY A 237 -32.36 21.05 18.40
C GLY A 237 -32.91 22.05 17.38
N PHE A 238 -32.47 21.97 16.12
CA PHE A 238 -33.00 22.78 15.03
C PHE A 238 -34.49 22.52 14.79
N GLY A 239 -34.92 21.25 14.85
CA GLY A 239 -36.33 20.88 14.75
C GLY A 239 -37.19 21.52 15.85
N ILE A 240 -36.73 21.45 17.10
CA ILE A 240 -37.40 22.10 18.24
C ILE A 240 -37.46 23.62 18.06
N ALA A 241 -36.34 24.26 17.73
CA ALA A 241 -36.29 25.71 17.54
C ALA A 241 -37.22 26.17 16.41
N THR A 242 -37.26 25.43 15.30
CA THR A 242 -38.14 25.71 14.16
C THR A 242 -39.61 25.57 14.55
N PHE A 243 -39.96 24.57 15.36
CA PHE A 243 -41.32 24.39 15.87
C PHE A 243 -41.78 25.57 16.73
N PHE A 244 -40.96 25.99 17.70
CA PHE A 244 -41.27 27.16 18.53
C PHE A 244 -41.38 28.45 17.72
N MET A 245 -40.45 28.68 16.79
CA MET A 245 -40.49 29.85 15.89
C MET A 245 -41.76 29.85 15.03
N SER A 246 -42.17 28.69 14.53
CA SER A 246 -43.40 28.56 13.75
C SER A 246 -44.64 28.90 14.57
N ILE A 247 -44.71 28.45 15.84
CA ILE A 247 -45.79 28.82 16.75
C ILE A 247 -45.86 30.34 16.95
N VAL A 248 -44.72 30.99 17.19
CA VAL A 248 -44.66 32.44 17.39
C VAL A 248 -45.11 33.18 16.12
N LEU A 249 -44.65 32.75 14.94
CA LEU A 249 -45.05 33.34 13.66
C LEU A 249 -46.55 33.21 13.41
N VAL A 250 -47.14 32.04 13.70
CA VAL A 250 -48.59 31.82 13.58
C VAL A 250 -49.37 32.69 14.57
N ALA A 251 -48.91 32.79 15.81
CA ALA A 251 -49.54 33.65 16.82
C ALA A 251 -49.49 35.14 16.42
N LEU A 252 -48.35 35.60 15.90
CA LEU A 252 -48.19 36.97 15.38
C LEU A 252 -49.13 37.22 14.20
N TYR A 253 -49.25 36.28 13.25
CA TYR A 253 -50.17 36.38 12.13
C TYR A 253 -51.62 36.57 12.60
N PHE A 254 -52.09 35.74 13.53
CA PHE A 254 -53.43 35.88 14.09
C PHE A 254 -53.61 37.21 14.83
N LYS A 255 -52.57 37.69 15.53
CA LYS A 255 -52.64 38.96 16.24
C LYS A 255 -52.72 40.17 15.31
N ILE A 256 -51.97 40.17 14.21
CA ILE A 256 -52.03 41.23 13.20
C ILE A 256 -53.44 41.29 12.59
N LYS A 257 -54.00 40.13 12.22
CA LYS A 257 -55.35 40.03 11.67
C LYS A 257 -56.46 40.52 12.62
N ASP A 258 -56.26 40.37 13.92
CA ASP A 258 -57.15 40.89 14.96
C ASP A 258 -57.08 42.43 15.07
N ILE A 259 -55.90 43.01 14.89
CA ILE A 259 -55.68 44.47 14.90
C ILE A 259 -56.27 45.12 13.65
N GLU A 260 -56.06 44.56 12.45
CA GLU A 260 -56.58 45.10 11.18
C GLU A 260 -58.11 45.03 11.04
N LYS A 261 -58.78 44.23 11.86
CA LYS A 261 -60.25 44.12 11.91
C LYS A 261 -60.92 45.22 12.76
N LYS A 262 -60.15 45.97 13.55
CA LYS A 262 -60.64 47.11 14.35
C LYS A 262 -60.39 48.42 13.60
#